data_AF-A0A671QP64-F1
#
_entry.id   AF-A0A671QP64-F1
#
_cell.length_a   1.000
_cell.length_b   1.000
_cell.length_c   1.000
_cell.angle_alpha   90.00
_cell.angle_beta   90.00
_cell.angle_gamma   90.00
#
_symmetry.space_group_name_H-M   'P 1'
#
loop_
_entity.id
_entity.type
_entity.pdbx_description
1 polymer ?
#
loop_
_entity_poly.entity_id
_entity_poly.type
_entity_poly.pdbx_seq_one_letter_code
_entity_poly.pdbx_strand_id
1 'polypeptide(L)'
;MPHVFLLVLPIGRFTNEEITTFMNILKEFGDEAIKYMIVLFTKGDELEEKPIEDYLEDPHSDLKTIIRICGGRFHVFNNRNKNDQMHIIKHFSLLST
;
A
#
# COMPACT_ATOMS: atom_id res chain seq x y z
N MET A 1 8.02 -5.68 -20.36
CA MET A 1 6.77 -5.02 -19.95
C MET A 1 6.94 -4.63 -18.50
N PRO A 2 6.86 -3.34 -18.14
CA PRO A 2 6.84 -2.98 -16.73
C PRO A 2 5.51 -3.47 -16.15
N HIS A 3 5.57 -4.45 -15.26
CA HIS A 3 4.41 -4.92 -14.51
C HIS A 3 4.56 -4.39 -13.09
N VAL A 4 3.62 -3.54 -12.69
CA VAL A 4 3.53 -3.05 -11.31
C VAL A 4 2.77 -4.08 -10.48
N PHE A 5 3.29 -4.40 -9.31
CA PHE A 5 2.59 -5.22 -8.32
C PHE A 5 1.91 -4.31 -7.30
N LEU A 6 0.66 -4.60 -6.96
CA LEU A 6 -0.09 -3.85 -5.96
C LEU A 6 -0.30 -4.72 -4.72
N LEU A 7 0.21 -4.25 -3.58
CA LEU A 7 -0.15 -4.80 -2.27
C LEU A 7 -1.26 -3.92 -1.69
N VAL A 8 -2.50 -4.42 -1.73
CA VAL A 8 -3.69 -3.65 -1.31
C VAL A 8 -3.99 -3.94 0.15
N LEU A 9 -3.96 -2.90 0.98
CA LEU A 9 -4.18 -2.98 2.43
C LEU A 9 -5.29 -1.99 2.85
N PRO A 10 -6.30 -2.37 3.63
CA PRO A 10 -7.23 -1.40 4.21
C PRO A 10 -6.56 -0.58 5.32
N ILE A 11 -6.94 0.68 5.50
CA ILE A 11 -6.70 1.40 6.76
C ILE A 11 -7.45 0.67 7.88
N GLY A 12 -6.78 0.47 9.00
CA GLY A 12 -7.34 -0.26 10.14
C GLY A 12 -6.26 -0.84 11.06
N ARG A 13 -6.68 -1.73 11.96
CA ARG A 13 -5.73 -2.46 12.81
C ARG A 13 -5.36 -3.77 12.16
N PHE A 14 -4.06 -4.04 12.11
CA PHE A 14 -3.52 -5.32 11.69
C PHE A 14 -3.01 -6.08 12.91
N THR A 15 -3.28 -7.37 12.92
CA THR A 15 -2.68 -8.32 13.85
C THR A 15 -1.26 -8.66 13.40
N ASN A 16 -0.42 -9.08 14.34
CA ASN A 16 0.94 -9.53 14.03
C ASN A 16 0.96 -10.71 13.03
N GLU A 17 -0.09 -11.53 13.01
CA GLU A 17 -0.24 -12.66 12.08
C GLU A 17 -0.48 -12.18 10.64
N GLU A 18 -1.35 -11.17 10.46
CA GLU A 18 -1.60 -10.56 9.15
C GLU A 18 -0.33 -9.90 8.61
N ILE A 19 0.39 -9.16 9.45
CA ILE A 19 1.70 -8.60 9.10
C ILE A 19 2.69 -9.69 8.68
N THR A 20 2.81 -10.75 9.48
CA THR A 20 3.72 -11.86 9.18
C THR A 20 3.39 -12.50 7.84
N THR A 21 2.10 -12.62 7.53
CA THR A 21 1.61 -13.11 6.24
C THR A 21 2.05 -12.19 5.10
N PHE A 22 1.92 -10.87 5.22
CA PHE A 22 2.41 -9.94 4.21
C PHE A 22 3.92 -10.03 4.01
N MET A 23 4.69 -10.13 5.09
CA MET A 23 6.15 -10.29 5.02
C MET A 23 6.56 -11.59 4.33
N ASN A 24 5.83 -12.68 4.54
CA ASN A 24 6.07 -13.95 3.85
C ASN A 24 5.72 -13.84 2.36
N ILE A 25 4.59 -13.21 2.01
CA ILE A 25 4.24 -12.94 0.61
C ILE A 25 5.35 -12.16 -0.09
N LEU A 26 5.85 -11.08 0.52
CA LEU A 26 6.95 -10.29 -0.04
C LEU A 26 8.20 -11.14 -0.31
N LYS A 27 8.58 -12.02 0.63
CA LYS A 27 9.72 -12.93 0.45
C LYS A 27 9.53 -13.88 -0.75
N GLU A 28 8.31 -14.38 -0.97
CA GLU A 28 8.00 -15.28 -2.09
C GLU A 28 8.05 -14.57 -3.45
N PHE A 29 7.67 -13.29 -3.52
CA PHE A 29 7.72 -12.50 -4.77
C PHE A 29 9.16 -12.22 -5.24
N GLY A 30 10.13 -12.27 -4.33
CA GLY A 30 11.54 -12.03 -4.61
C GLY A 30 11.87 -10.55 -4.84
N ASP A 31 13.15 -10.21 -4.65
CA ASP A 31 13.63 -8.82 -4.62
C ASP A 31 13.31 -8.05 -5.90
N GLU A 32 13.36 -8.69 -7.07
CA GLU A 32 13.10 -8.02 -8.35
C GLU A 32 11.62 -7.61 -8.49
N ALA A 33 10.67 -8.43 -8.02
CA ALA A 33 9.26 -8.04 -8.06
C ALA A 33 8.95 -6.96 -7.01
N ILE A 34 9.58 -7.04 -5.83
CA ILE A 34 9.46 -6.01 -4.79
C ILE A 34 9.91 -4.64 -5.33
N LYS A 35 10.94 -4.59 -6.19
CA LYS A 35 11.37 -3.35 -6.88
C LYS A 35 10.31 -2.73 -7.78
N TYR A 36 9.16 -3.36 -8.03
CA TYR A 36 8.03 -2.76 -8.76
C TYR A 36 6.73 -2.81 -7.96
N MET A 37 6.80 -3.12 -6.65
CA MET A 37 5.63 -3.17 -5.79
C MET A 37 5.29 -1.81 -5.18
N ILE A 38 3.99 -1.48 -5.17
CA ILE A 38 3.42 -0.29 -4.54
C ILE A 38 2.39 -0.75 -3.49
N VAL A 39 2.47 -0.19 -2.29
CA VAL A 39 1.46 -0.42 -1.24
C VAL A 39 0.27 0.51 -1.47
N LEU A 40 -0.91 -0.04 -1.70
CA LEU A 40 -2.14 0.74 -1.87
C LEU A 40 -3.00 0.64 -0.61
N PHE A 41 -3.01 1.70 0.18
CA PHE A 41 -3.93 1.81 1.31
C PHE A 41 -5.34 2.16 0.81
N THR A 42 -6.33 1.34 1.14
CA THR A 42 -7.74 1.59 0.85
C THR A 42 -8.47 2.05 2.10
N LYS A 43 -9.69 2.59 1.96
CA LYS A 43 -10.43 3.22 3.07
C LYS A 43 -9.69 4.42 3.67
N GLY A 44 -9.00 5.20 2.84
CA GLY A 44 -8.36 6.43 3.29
C GLY A 44 -9.33 7.43 3.93
N ASP A 45 -10.63 7.31 3.66
CA ASP A 45 -11.68 8.05 4.35
C ASP A 45 -11.80 7.75 5.86
N GLU A 46 -11.27 6.62 6.33
CA GLU A 46 -11.21 6.27 7.76
C GLU A 46 -10.06 6.99 8.50
N LEU A 47 -9.21 7.76 7.80
CA LEU A 47 -8.19 8.60 8.43
C LEU A 47 -8.75 9.89 9.05
N GLU A 48 -10.04 10.21 8.84
CA GLU A 48 -10.70 11.39 9.41
C GLU A 48 -9.93 12.70 9.16
N GLU A 49 -9.48 12.93 7.93
CA GLU A 49 -8.65 14.09 7.50
C GLU A 49 -7.23 14.14 8.10
N LYS A 50 -6.80 13.10 8.84
CA LYS A 50 -5.42 13.00 9.31
C LYS A 50 -4.49 12.55 8.18
N PRO A 51 -3.24 13.03 8.17
CA PRO A 51 -2.23 12.52 7.27
C PRO A 51 -1.97 11.02 7.54
N ILE A 52 -1.69 10.26 6.48
CA ILE A 52 -1.35 8.85 6.56
C ILE A 52 -0.08 8.61 7.38
N GLU A 53 0.81 9.59 7.42
CA GLU A 53 2.01 9.58 8.23
C GLU A 53 1.67 9.36 9.71
N ASP A 54 0.63 10.02 10.24
CA ASP A 54 0.21 9.84 11.64
C ASP A 54 -0.26 8.42 11.93
N TYR A 55 -0.93 7.78 10.96
CA TYR A 55 -1.33 6.38 11.06
C TYR A 55 -0.12 5.43 11.02
N LEU A 56 0.90 5.75 10.24
CA LEU A 56 2.13 4.97 10.14
C LEU A 56 3.09 5.20 11.33
N GLU A 57 2.99 6.33 12.02
CA GLU A 57 3.75 6.65 13.24
C GLU A 57 3.40 5.76 14.43
N ASP A 58 2.30 4.99 14.38
CA ASP A 58 1.97 4.03 15.43
C ASP A 58 3.14 3.02 15.63
N PRO A 59 3.76 3.00 16.83
CA PRO A 59 4.94 2.18 17.12
C PRO A 59 4.68 0.68 17.06
N HIS A 60 3.41 0.25 16.99
CA HIS A 60 3.03 -1.14 16.80
C HIS A 60 2.82 -1.53 15.33
N SER A 61 2.98 -0.60 14.37
CA SER A 61 2.76 -0.88 12.95
C SER A 61 4.05 -1.34 12.26
N ASP A 62 4.13 -2.65 12.00
CA ASP A 62 5.11 -3.22 11.07
C ASP A 62 4.86 -2.79 9.61
N LEU A 63 3.80 -2.01 9.35
CA LEU A 63 3.47 -1.42 8.05
C LEU A 63 4.57 -0.49 7.54
N LYS A 64 5.24 0.28 8.42
CA LYS A 64 6.43 1.07 8.03
C LYS A 64 7.54 0.19 7.45
N THR A 65 7.74 -1.01 8.00
CA THR A 65 8.72 -1.97 7.47
C THR A 65 8.31 -2.47 6.09
N ILE A 66 7.03 -2.82 5.89
CA ILE A 66 6.49 -3.23 4.59
C ILE A 66 6.70 -2.14 3.53
N ILE A 67 6.35 -0.89 3.84
CA ILE A 67 6.54 0.25 2.92
C ILE A 67 8.01 0.42 2.57
N ARG A 68 8.91 0.32 3.56
CA ARG A 68 10.36 0.43 3.35
C ARG A 68 10.89 -0.66 2.43
N ILE A 69 10.44 -1.90 2.61
CA ILE A 69 10.79 -3.03 1.73
C ILE A 69 10.34 -2.74 0.30
N CYS A 70 9.14 -2.20 0.13
CA CYS A 70 8.61 -1.76 -1.16
C CYS A 70 9.24 -0.46 -1.68
N GLY A 71 10.40 -0.02 -1.17
CA GLY A 71 11.13 1.16 -1.65
C GLY A 71 10.48 2.49 -1.29
N GLY A 72 9.65 2.54 -0.23
CA GLY A 72 8.96 3.75 0.20
C GLY A 72 7.71 4.09 -0.62
N ARG A 73 7.30 3.23 -1.55
CA ARG A 73 6.19 3.50 -2.47
C ARG A 73 4.88 3.07 -1.88
N PHE A 74 4.02 4.04 -1.62
CA PHE A 74 2.65 3.79 -1.24
C PHE A 74 1.73 4.87 -1.79
N HIS A 75 0.43 4.58 -1.80
CA HIS A 75 -0.61 5.52 -2.14
C HIS A 75 -1.83 5.26 -1.25
N VAL A 76 -2.58 6.31 -0.94
CA VAL A 76 -3.81 6.22 -0.14
C VAL A 76 -5.00 6.50 -1.04
N PHE A 77 -5.96 5.59 -1.01
CA PHE A 77 -7.17 5.66 -1.81
C PHE A 77 -8.37 5.95 -0.92
N ASN A 78 -9.01 7.10 -1.19
CA ASN A 78 -10.26 7.47 -0.55
C ASN A 78 -11.43 6.84 -1.32
N ASN A 79 -12.07 5.83 -0.73
CA ASN A 79 -13.14 5.08 -1.38
C ASN A 79 -14.42 5.92 -1.62
N ARG A 80 -14.60 7.02 -0.89
CA ARG A 80 -15.76 7.92 -1.00
C ARG A 80 -15.59 8.98 -2.08
N ASN A 81 -14.35 9.25 -2.49
CA ASN A 81 -14.05 10.20 -3.55
C ASN A 81 -14.08 9.51 -4.92
N LYS A 82 -15.18 9.70 -5.66
CA LYS A 82 -15.35 9.12 -7.02
C LYS A 82 -14.27 9.59 -8.02
N ASN A 83 -13.65 10.75 -7.79
CA ASN A 83 -12.55 11.23 -8.64
C ASN A 83 -11.25 10.45 -8.41
N ASP A 84 -11.02 9.95 -7.19
CA ASP A 84 -9.85 9.12 -6.89
C ASP A 84 -9.97 7.77 -7.61
N GLN A 85 -11.17 7.19 -7.69
CA GLN A 85 -11.43 5.96 -8.45
C GLN A 85 -10.97 6.08 -9.92
N MET A 86 -11.22 7.22 -10.55
CA MET A 86 -10.83 7.46 -11.94
C MET A 86 -9.35 7.83 -12.10
N HIS A 87 -8.73 8.48 -11.10
CA HIS A 87 -7.30 8.79 -11.12
C HIS A 87 -6.42 7.57 -10.88
N ILE A 88 -6.80 6.66 -9.98
CA ILE A 88 -6.06 5.41 -9.71
C ILE A 88 -6.03 4.53 -10.95
N ILE A 89 -7.18 4.28 -11.58
CA ILE A 89 -7.23 3.44 -12.79
C ILE A 89 -6.33 4.02 -13.90
N LYS A 90 -6.33 5.36 -14.07
CA LYS A 90 -5.45 6.04 -15.04
C LYS A 90 -3.97 6.01 -14.65
N HIS A 91 -3.66 6.22 -13.38
CA HIS A 91 -2.28 6.24 -12.89
C HIS A 91 -1.62 4.85 -13.01
N PHE A 92 -2.34 3.78 -12.65
CA PHE A 92 -1.83 2.41 -12.78
C PHE A 92 -1.82 1.90 -14.23
N SER A 93 -2.73 2.35 -15.10
CA SER A 93 -2.68 2.01 -16.53
C SER A 93 -1.46 2.62 -17.24
N LEU A 94 -1.06 3.83 -16.85
CA LEU A 94 0.10 4.52 -17.44
C LEU A 94 1.45 3.91 -17.03
N LEU A 95 1.52 3.25 -15.87
CA LEU A 95 2.74 2.56 -15.41
C LEU A 95 2.91 1.16 -16.05
N SER A 96 1.92 0.70 -16.82
CA SER A 96 1.92 -0.61 -17.49
C SER A 96 2.21 -0.52 -19.01
N THR A 97 2.59 0.66 -19.50
CA THR A 97 2.91 0.94 -20.92
C THR A 97 4.40 1.17 -21.09
#